data_AF-A0A0D6L4L9-F1
#
_entry.id   AF-A0A0D6L4L9-F1
#
_cell.length_a   1.000
_cell.length_b   1.000
_cell.length_c   1.000
_cell.angle_alpha   90.00
_cell.angle_beta   90.00
_cell.angle_gamma   90.00
#
_symmetry.space_group_name_H-M   'P 1'
#
loop_
_entity.id
_entity.type
_entity.pdbx_description
1 polymer ?
#
loop_
_entity_poly.entity_id
_entity_poly.type
_entity_poly.pdbx_seq_one_letter_code
_entity_poly.pdbx_strand_id
1 'polypeptide(L)'
;MYHVINGGNQQKESYQTFIDYCCRAFNYIRRNYIILANLLKIMACSDISGMNVESLNFVEKNLMLELSETDAVIQFTQLINHSLKSAFPRINFFFHTLAQVMTSTAANSARNNDTVLSFVPQLYTQETDGKIKRVRVISFEKRFLPSKVYLYKVEVIRVSETLSTYVYRSFNEFNELYIKLRRRFPTVAFLALSPGTKMRSNVREVAQRRMVDVESFLRYLFTLSPEVCHCDLVYTFFHLILRDSDIDSYIDTEEMQADAHRNQCEVYLKIQFNDNKHQSQLSIFIGHVKHLGLLSTGQAPDAYVKTYIRPDPQNLTKRKTQLYYDIMDGEHVLSTRVLEISVWNCGGLMDNNKMYMLYIPLQKLKNQPEDRKGNRILEGWFAFDKNI
;
A
#
# COMPACT_ATOMS: atom_id res chain seq x y z
N MET A 1 -8.19 -8.66 -5.47
CA MET A 1 -9.32 -9.56 -5.18
C MET A 1 -9.36 -10.77 -6.14
N TYR A 2 -9.49 -10.62 -7.46
CA TYR A 2 -9.46 -11.75 -8.43
C TYR A 2 -8.24 -12.67 -8.33
N HIS A 3 -7.06 -12.09 -8.15
CA HIS A 3 -5.80 -12.86 -8.04
C HIS A 3 -5.70 -13.68 -6.74
N VAL A 4 -6.41 -13.25 -5.69
CA VAL A 4 -6.47 -13.89 -4.37
C VAL A 4 -7.47 -15.04 -4.38
N ILE A 5 -8.61 -14.87 -5.06
CA ILE A 5 -9.66 -15.89 -5.17
C ILE A 5 -9.27 -17.04 -6.11
N ASN A 6 -8.46 -16.76 -7.15
CA ASN A 6 -8.04 -17.75 -8.15
C ASN A 6 -6.63 -18.34 -7.93
N GLY A 7 -5.92 -17.97 -6.86
CA GLY A 7 -4.59 -18.52 -6.57
C GLY A 7 -3.56 -18.38 -7.71
N GLY A 8 -3.73 -17.38 -8.59
CA GLY A 8 -2.88 -17.17 -9.76
C GLY A 8 -2.99 -18.29 -10.82
N ASN A 9 -3.84 -18.07 -11.81
CA ASN A 9 -3.83 -18.72 -13.14
C ASN A 9 -4.50 -20.09 -13.35
N GLN A 10 -5.29 -20.62 -12.41
CA GLN A 10 -6.24 -21.70 -12.73
C GLN A 10 -7.63 -21.30 -12.23
N GLN A 11 -8.64 -21.28 -13.13
CA GLN A 11 -10.04 -21.09 -12.72
C GLN A 11 -10.43 -22.24 -11.79
N LYS A 12 -10.46 -21.96 -10.49
CA LYS A 12 -10.89 -22.89 -9.47
C LYS A 12 -12.33 -22.55 -9.05
N GLU A 13 -13.01 -23.58 -8.58
CA GLU A 13 -14.37 -23.60 -8.02
C GLU A 13 -14.66 -22.40 -7.09
N SER A 14 -13.64 -21.92 -6.37
CA SER A 14 -13.66 -20.73 -5.50
C SER A 14 -14.14 -19.44 -6.17
N TYR A 15 -13.82 -19.22 -7.45
CA TYR A 15 -14.26 -18.02 -8.18
C TYR A 15 -15.74 -18.08 -8.55
N GLN A 16 -16.24 -19.27 -8.88
CA GLN A 16 -17.68 -19.46 -9.11
C GLN A 16 -18.46 -19.32 -7.80
N THR A 17 -17.93 -19.84 -6.70
CA THR A 17 -18.51 -19.64 -5.36
C THR A 17 -18.55 -18.16 -4.96
N PHE A 18 -17.50 -17.39 -5.28
CA PHE A 18 -17.49 -15.94 -5.05
C PHE A 18 -18.58 -15.23 -5.86
N ILE A 19 -18.69 -15.53 -7.16
CA ILE A 19 -19.75 -14.96 -8.02
C ILE A 19 -21.13 -15.30 -7.45
N ASP A 20 -21.36 -16.55 -7.06
CA ASP A 20 -22.62 -17.01 -6.47
C ASP A 20 -22.97 -16.21 -5.19
N TYR A 21 -22.01 -16.01 -4.28
CA TYR A 21 -22.25 -15.17 -3.10
C TYR A 21 -22.56 -13.72 -3.44
N CYS A 22 -21.84 -13.11 -4.40
CA CYS A 22 -22.11 -11.75 -4.84
C CYS A 22 -23.50 -11.62 -5.48
N CYS A 23 -23.89 -12.60 -6.30
CA CYS A 23 -25.20 -12.68 -6.94
C CYS A 23 -26.33 -12.87 -5.91
N ARG A 24 -26.12 -13.73 -4.90
CA ARG A 24 -27.07 -13.90 -3.78
C ARG A 24 -27.22 -12.63 -2.97
N ALA A 25 -26.13 -11.95 -2.65
CA ALA A 25 -26.15 -10.67 -1.95
C ALA A 25 -26.88 -9.59 -2.77
N PHE A 26 -26.60 -9.51 -4.08
CA PHE A 26 -27.27 -8.58 -4.99
C PHE A 26 -28.78 -8.79 -5.03
N ASN A 27 -29.24 -10.04 -5.17
CA ASN A 27 -30.67 -10.37 -5.11
C ASN A 27 -31.28 -10.15 -3.73
N TYR A 28 -30.53 -10.40 -2.65
CA TYR A 28 -30.99 -10.08 -1.30
C TYR A 28 -31.24 -8.58 -1.12
N ILE A 29 -30.35 -7.73 -1.63
CA ILE A 29 -30.55 -6.27 -1.61
C ILE A 29 -31.76 -5.88 -2.46
N ARG A 30 -31.91 -6.44 -3.66
CA ARG A 30 -33.06 -6.18 -4.56
C ARG A 30 -34.39 -6.55 -3.90
N ARG A 31 -34.47 -7.72 -3.26
CA ARG A 31 -35.66 -8.18 -2.52
C ARG A 31 -36.02 -7.26 -1.36
N ASN A 32 -35.01 -6.69 -0.70
CA ASN A 32 -35.19 -5.81 0.44
C ASN A 32 -35.05 -4.32 0.05
N TYR A 33 -35.17 -3.97 -1.23
CA TYR A 33 -34.94 -2.61 -1.72
C TYR A 33 -35.82 -1.59 -1.01
N ILE A 34 -37.06 -1.94 -0.66
CA ILE A 34 -37.98 -1.01 0.03
C ILE A 34 -37.39 -0.51 1.35
N ILE A 35 -36.69 -1.37 2.11
CA ILE A 35 -36.04 -1.00 3.38
C ILE A 35 -34.88 -0.03 3.09
N LEU A 36 -34.06 -0.36 2.11
CA LEU A 36 -32.93 0.48 1.67
C LEU A 36 -33.41 1.84 1.12
N ALA A 37 -34.46 1.84 0.30
CA ALA A 37 -35.04 3.02 -0.30
C ALA A 37 -35.65 3.94 0.75
N ASN A 38 -36.33 3.39 1.76
CA ASN A 38 -36.88 4.19 2.85
C ASN A 38 -35.77 4.86 3.66
N LEU A 39 -34.67 4.14 3.95
CA LEU A 39 -33.47 4.71 4.56
C LEU A 39 -32.86 5.83 3.71
N LEU A 40 -32.67 5.58 2.40
CA LEU A 40 -32.11 6.56 1.47
C LEU A 40 -33.01 7.81 1.32
N LYS A 41 -34.34 7.64 1.34
CA LYS A 41 -35.30 8.74 1.31
C LYS A 41 -35.24 9.58 2.58
N ILE A 42 -35.16 8.95 3.76
CA ILE A 42 -35.00 9.67 5.04
C ILE A 42 -33.69 10.46 5.03
N MET A 43 -32.61 9.87 4.53
CA MET A 43 -31.31 10.53 4.38
C MET A 43 -31.37 11.71 3.40
N ALA A 44 -32.08 11.58 2.28
CA ALA A 44 -32.29 12.66 1.31
C ALA A 44 -33.12 13.82 1.89
N CYS A 45 -34.01 13.56 2.85
CA CYS A 45 -34.77 14.58 3.56
C CYS A 45 -34.01 15.24 4.73
N SER A 46 -32.79 14.77 5.05
CA SER A 46 -32.02 15.18 6.22
C SER A 46 -30.90 16.18 5.89
N ASP A 47 -31.01 16.95 4.79
CA ASP A 47 -30.00 17.88 4.29
C ASP A 47 -28.58 17.28 4.14
N ILE A 48 -28.49 15.96 3.92
CA ILE A 48 -27.22 15.27 3.69
C ILE A 48 -26.70 15.64 2.30
N SER A 49 -25.57 16.34 2.26
CA SER A 49 -24.92 16.76 1.02
C SER A 49 -24.59 15.55 0.12
N GLY A 50 -25.05 15.60 -1.13
CA GLY A 50 -24.88 14.51 -2.11
C GLY A 50 -25.96 13.43 -2.09
N MET A 51 -26.93 13.50 -1.16
CA MET A 51 -28.12 12.64 -1.13
C MET A 51 -29.32 13.43 -1.63
N ASN A 52 -29.65 13.25 -2.92
CA ASN A 52 -30.82 13.85 -3.56
C ASN A 52 -31.67 12.79 -4.26
N VAL A 53 -32.82 13.21 -4.81
CA VAL A 53 -33.76 12.31 -5.51
C VAL A 53 -33.08 11.63 -6.70
N GLU A 54 -32.15 12.32 -7.37
CA GLU A 54 -31.37 11.79 -8.49
C GLU A 54 -30.43 10.64 -8.05
N SER A 55 -29.86 10.73 -6.85
CA SER A 55 -29.00 9.69 -6.26
C SER A 55 -29.81 8.45 -5.90
N LEU A 56 -31.05 8.61 -5.45
CA LEU A 56 -31.97 7.50 -5.22
C LEU A 56 -32.34 6.82 -6.54
N ASN A 57 -32.69 7.59 -7.57
CA ASN A 57 -32.97 7.07 -8.91
C ASN A 57 -31.76 6.34 -9.52
N PHE A 58 -30.54 6.80 -9.22
CA PHE A 58 -29.32 6.11 -9.61
C PHE A 58 -29.20 4.74 -8.94
N VAL A 59 -29.43 4.64 -7.63
CA VAL A 59 -29.39 3.35 -6.91
C VAL A 59 -30.47 2.41 -7.45
N GLU A 60 -31.69 2.90 -7.64
CA GLU A 60 -32.82 2.12 -8.17
C GLU A 60 -32.50 1.52 -9.55
N LYS A 61 -31.97 2.36 -10.44
CA LYS A 61 -31.57 1.96 -11.80
C LYS A 61 -30.44 0.92 -11.78
N ASN A 62 -29.45 1.07 -10.91
CA ASN A 62 -28.31 0.15 -10.83
C ASN A 62 -28.65 -1.17 -10.13
N LEU A 63 -29.71 -1.21 -9.33
CA LEU A 63 -30.24 -2.45 -8.76
C LEU A 63 -31.06 -3.25 -9.76
N MET A 64 -31.42 -2.68 -10.91
CA MET A 64 -32.11 -3.35 -12.03
C MET A 64 -33.46 -3.98 -11.64
N LEU A 65 -34.21 -3.37 -10.71
CA LEU A 65 -35.35 -4.00 -10.02
C LEU A 65 -36.43 -4.59 -10.94
N GLU A 66 -36.54 -4.05 -12.15
CA GLU A 66 -37.46 -4.52 -13.21
C GLU A 66 -37.12 -5.90 -13.80
N LEU A 67 -35.89 -6.39 -13.60
CA LEU A 67 -35.45 -7.70 -14.08
C LEU A 67 -35.88 -8.82 -13.13
N SER A 68 -36.03 -10.03 -13.66
CA SER A 68 -36.15 -11.22 -12.80
C SER A 68 -34.85 -11.46 -12.02
N GLU A 69 -34.91 -12.22 -10.92
CA GLU A 69 -33.71 -12.57 -10.13
C GLU A 69 -32.64 -13.26 -10.99
N THR A 70 -33.05 -14.07 -11.96
CA THR A 70 -32.15 -14.79 -12.87
C THR A 70 -31.50 -13.83 -13.88
N ASP A 71 -32.29 -12.94 -14.49
CA ASP A 71 -31.78 -11.97 -15.47
C ASP A 71 -30.85 -10.93 -14.83
N ALA A 72 -31.17 -10.53 -13.60
CA ALA A 72 -30.33 -9.66 -12.77
C ALA A 72 -28.98 -10.32 -12.45
N VAL A 73 -28.95 -11.62 -12.18
CA VAL A 73 -27.72 -12.40 -11.95
C VAL A 73 -26.87 -12.47 -13.22
N ILE A 74 -27.49 -12.67 -14.39
CA ILE A 74 -26.78 -12.70 -15.68
C ILE A 74 -26.10 -11.35 -15.95
N GLN A 75 -26.85 -10.25 -15.83
CA GLN A 75 -26.35 -8.88 -16.02
C GLN A 75 -25.26 -8.52 -15.00
N PHE A 76 -25.47 -8.84 -13.73
CA PHE A 76 -24.50 -8.56 -12.67
C PHE A 76 -23.20 -9.36 -12.83
N THR A 77 -23.30 -10.63 -13.26
CA THR A 77 -22.13 -11.46 -13.57
C THR A 77 -21.32 -10.88 -14.75
N GLN A 78 -22.00 -10.31 -15.76
CA GLN A 78 -21.32 -9.59 -16.85
C GLN A 78 -20.59 -8.34 -16.35
N LEU A 79 -21.19 -7.59 -15.42
CA LEU A 79 -20.54 -6.43 -14.78
C LEU A 79 -19.30 -6.84 -13.97
N ILE A 80 -19.36 -7.94 -13.23
CA ILE A 80 -18.21 -8.51 -12.52
C ILE A 80 -17.10 -8.86 -13.53
N ASN A 81 -17.43 -9.59 -14.58
CA ASN A 81 -16.46 -10.01 -15.60
C ASN A 81 -15.87 -8.81 -16.38
N HIS A 82 -16.67 -7.78 -16.66
CA HIS A 82 -16.20 -6.55 -17.30
C HIS A 82 -15.27 -5.74 -16.38
N SER A 83 -15.59 -5.68 -15.09
CA SER A 83 -14.73 -5.07 -14.07
C SER A 83 -13.38 -5.77 -13.95
N LEU A 84 -13.35 -7.09 -14.14
CA LEU A 84 -12.12 -7.89 -14.09
C LEU A 84 -11.21 -7.71 -15.31
N LYS A 85 -11.79 -7.50 -16.50
CA LYS A 85 -11.04 -7.22 -17.73
C LYS A 85 -10.55 -5.77 -17.80
N SER A 86 -11.22 -4.84 -17.12
CA SER A 86 -10.85 -3.43 -17.07
C SER A 86 -10.01 -3.11 -15.83
N ALA A 87 -8.72 -3.50 -15.86
CA ALA A 87 -7.65 -3.04 -14.95
C ALA A 87 -8.11 -2.64 -13.53
N PHE A 88 -8.29 -3.65 -12.67
CA PHE A 88 -8.98 -3.64 -11.37
C PHE A 88 -8.47 -2.70 -10.25
N PRO A 89 -7.46 -1.82 -10.40
CA PRO A 89 -7.34 -0.69 -9.48
C PRO A 89 -8.13 0.54 -9.97
N ARG A 90 -8.25 0.75 -11.29
CA ARG A 90 -8.54 2.08 -11.82
C ARG A 90 -10.00 2.51 -11.76
N ILE A 91 -10.99 1.62 -11.68
CA ILE A 91 -12.40 2.06 -11.77
C ILE A 91 -12.96 2.52 -10.42
N ASN A 92 -12.53 1.95 -9.29
CA ASN A 92 -12.87 2.50 -7.98
C ASN A 92 -12.13 3.85 -7.76
N PHE A 93 -10.91 3.97 -8.30
CA PHE A 93 -10.24 5.26 -8.42
C PHE A 93 -10.89 6.17 -9.48
N PHE A 94 -11.55 5.68 -10.53
CA PHE A 94 -12.14 6.49 -11.59
C PHE A 94 -13.44 7.16 -11.16
N PHE A 95 -14.29 6.52 -10.36
CA PHE A 95 -15.49 7.18 -9.82
C PHE A 95 -15.15 8.24 -8.75
N HIS A 96 -14.13 7.99 -7.92
CA HIS A 96 -13.64 9.01 -6.98
C HIS A 96 -12.73 10.07 -7.63
N THR A 97 -11.97 9.72 -8.67
CA THR A 97 -11.21 10.68 -9.49
C THR A 97 -12.14 11.46 -10.41
N LEU A 98 -13.27 10.92 -10.90
CA LEU A 98 -14.29 11.69 -11.64
C LEU A 98 -15.06 12.61 -10.69
N ALA A 99 -15.39 12.17 -9.48
CA ALA A 99 -15.93 13.07 -8.45
C ALA A 99 -14.91 14.18 -8.11
N GLN A 100 -13.61 13.85 -7.98
CA GLN A 100 -12.55 14.85 -7.85
C GLN A 100 -12.35 15.71 -9.12
N VAL A 101 -12.50 15.14 -10.32
CA VAL A 101 -12.21 15.80 -11.60
C VAL A 101 -13.35 16.73 -12.01
N MET A 102 -14.61 16.32 -11.81
CA MET A 102 -15.80 17.14 -12.03
C MET A 102 -15.93 18.26 -10.99
N THR A 103 -15.41 18.05 -9.76
CA THR A 103 -15.21 19.14 -8.78
C THR A 103 -13.98 19.98 -9.12
N SER A 104 -13.00 19.42 -9.83
CA SER A 104 -11.78 20.14 -10.26
C SER A 104 -11.92 20.92 -11.56
N THR A 105 -12.89 20.63 -12.43
CA THR A 105 -13.25 21.53 -13.55
C THR A 105 -13.90 22.82 -13.05
N ALA A 106 -14.38 22.85 -11.82
CA ALA A 106 -14.70 24.09 -11.08
C ALA A 106 -13.55 24.59 -10.18
N ALA A 107 -12.44 23.84 -10.04
CA ALA A 107 -11.29 24.19 -9.19
C ALA A 107 -10.07 24.72 -9.94
N ASN A 108 -10.15 24.89 -11.27
CA ASN A 108 -9.17 25.71 -12.01
C ASN A 108 -9.32 27.21 -11.71
N SER A 109 -10.22 27.57 -10.79
CA SER A 109 -10.41 28.90 -10.21
C SER A 109 -10.25 28.94 -8.67
N ALA A 110 -9.74 27.89 -8.02
CA ALA A 110 -9.45 27.94 -6.59
C ALA A 110 -7.97 28.31 -6.34
N ARG A 111 -7.70 29.61 -6.38
CA ARG A 111 -6.56 30.21 -5.66
C ARG A 111 -6.64 29.75 -4.20
N ASN A 112 -5.50 29.34 -3.61
CA ASN A 112 -5.22 29.34 -2.16
C ASN A 112 -6.44 29.37 -1.23
N ASN A 113 -7.16 28.26 -1.09
CA ASN A 113 -8.08 28.13 0.04
C ASN A 113 -7.27 27.66 1.25
N ASP A 114 -6.82 28.62 2.07
CA ASP A 114 -6.14 28.38 3.36
C ASP A 114 -7.05 27.67 4.38
N THR A 115 -8.31 27.44 4.04
CA THR A 115 -9.36 26.95 4.92
C THR A 115 -9.56 25.44 4.90
N VAL A 116 -9.11 24.69 3.88
CA VAL A 116 -9.43 23.24 3.73
C VAL A 116 -8.19 22.42 3.41
N LEU A 117 -7.99 21.24 4.03
CA LEU A 117 -6.85 20.35 3.79
C LEU A 117 -6.94 19.65 2.42
N SER A 118 -5.83 19.50 1.70
CA SER A 118 -5.81 19.00 0.32
C SER A 118 -6.31 17.56 0.17
N PHE A 119 -6.18 16.77 1.25
CA PHE A 119 -6.55 15.36 1.28
C PHE A 119 -7.94 15.10 1.89
N VAL A 120 -8.64 16.13 2.37
CA VAL A 120 -9.99 16.03 2.94
C VAL A 120 -10.87 17.16 2.39
N PRO A 121 -11.90 16.85 1.58
CA PRO A 121 -12.71 17.89 0.92
C PRO A 121 -13.68 18.62 1.86
N GLN A 122 -13.99 18.01 3.01
CA GLN A 122 -14.94 18.54 4.00
C GLN A 122 -14.22 18.98 5.27
N LEU A 123 -14.75 20.01 5.93
CA LEU A 123 -14.28 20.42 7.25
C LEU A 123 -15.02 19.66 8.34
N TYR A 124 -14.25 19.22 9.32
CA TYR A 124 -14.74 18.59 10.53
C TYR A 124 -14.41 19.48 11.72
N THR A 125 -15.32 19.49 12.69
CA THR A 125 -15.23 20.33 13.89
C THR A 125 -15.28 19.47 15.14
N GLN A 126 -15.07 20.10 16.29
CA GLN A 126 -15.28 19.48 17.59
C GLN A 126 -16.68 18.90 17.75
N GLU A 127 -17.68 19.52 17.14
CA GLU A 127 -19.09 19.12 17.25
C GLU A 127 -19.36 17.86 16.42
N THR A 128 -18.84 17.81 15.18
CA THR A 128 -19.06 16.69 14.28
C THR A 128 -18.22 15.47 14.66
N ASP A 129 -16.99 15.69 15.12
CA ASP A 129 -15.98 14.65 15.27
C ASP A 129 -15.65 14.35 16.75
N GLY A 130 -16.30 15.02 17.70
CA GLY A 130 -16.11 14.83 19.13
C GLY A 130 -14.79 15.40 19.66
N LYS A 131 -14.81 15.97 20.88
CA LYS A 131 -13.64 16.67 21.44
C LYS A 131 -12.42 15.76 21.57
N ILE A 132 -11.30 16.14 20.95
CA ILE A 132 -10.02 15.43 21.08
C ILE A 132 -9.47 15.66 22.49
N LYS A 133 -9.24 14.58 23.23
CA LYS A 133 -8.62 14.59 24.56
C LYS A 133 -7.09 14.52 24.45
N ARG A 134 -6.59 13.65 23.57
CA ARG A 134 -5.15 13.42 23.40
C ARG A 134 -4.87 12.80 22.03
N VAL A 135 -3.72 13.16 21.45
CA VAL A 135 -3.15 12.47 20.29
C VAL A 135 -1.75 11.94 20.61
N ARG A 136 -1.37 10.82 20.02
CA ARG A 136 -0.04 10.22 20.21
C ARG A 136 0.43 9.55 18.93
N VAL A 137 1.66 9.84 18.51
CA VAL A 137 2.28 9.12 17.39
C VAL A 137 2.76 7.77 17.91
N ILE A 138 2.25 6.68 17.35
CA ILE A 138 2.51 5.32 17.81
C ILE A 138 3.69 4.72 17.05
N SER A 139 3.63 4.80 15.72
CA SER A 139 4.61 4.22 14.83
C SER A 139 4.52 4.88 13.45
N PHE A 140 5.32 4.39 12.50
CA PHE A 140 5.16 4.69 11.10
C PHE A 140 5.26 3.40 10.30
N GLU A 141 4.63 3.38 9.13
CA GLU A 141 4.58 2.23 8.25
C GLU A 141 4.76 2.66 6.80
N LYS A 142 5.27 1.75 5.99
CA LYS A 142 5.52 1.96 4.57
C LYS A 142 4.32 1.43 3.80
N ARG A 143 3.53 2.34 3.20
CA ARG A 143 2.43 1.95 2.32
C ARG A 143 2.75 2.28 0.86
N PHE A 144 2.02 1.62 -0.05
CA PHE A 144 2.09 1.88 -1.48
C PHE A 144 0.75 2.46 -1.96
N LEU A 145 0.65 3.77 -2.07
CA LEU A 145 -0.51 4.47 -2.62
C LEU A 145 -0.03 5.59 -3.55
N PRO A 146 -0.50 5.64 -4.81
CA PRO A 146 0.17 5.14 -6.04
C PRO A 146 1.72 5.05 -6.09
N SER A 147 2.44 5.49 -5.07
CA SER A 147 3.89 5.41 -4.94
C SER A 147 4.29 5.02 -3.50
N LYS A 148 5.55 4.65 -3.27
CA LYS A 148 6.09 4.33 -1.93
C LYS A 148 6.01 5.58 -1.05
N VAL A 149 5.27 5.52 0.07
CA VAL A 149 5.16 6.61 1.05
C VAL A 149 5.19 6.04 2.47
N TYR A 150 5.86 6.77 3.38
CA TYR A 150 5.78 6.48 4.82
C TYR A 150 4.62 7.27 5.45
N LEU A 151 3.74 6.56 6.16
CA LEU A 151 2.62 7.12 6.92
C LEU A 151 2.87 6.93 8.42
N TYR A 152 2.59 7.94 9.22
CA TYR A 152 2.63 7.89 10.68
C TYR A 152 1.27 7.46 11.20
N LYS A 153 1.26 6.40 12.01
CA LYS A 153 0.09 5.94 12.76
C LYS A 153 -0.06 6.80 14.00
N VAL A 154 -1.14 7.57 14.05
CA VAL A 154 -1.47 8.46 15.17
C VAL A 154 -2.71 7.93 15.87
N GLU A 155 -2.56 7.65 17.16
CA GLU A 155 -3.66 7.37 18.06
C GLU A 155 -4.38 8.68 18.41
N VAL A 156 -5.71 8.69 18.26
CA VAL A 156 -6.59 9.81 18.61
C VAL A 156 -7.59 9.33 19.65
N ILE A 157 -7.55 9.96 20.82
CA ILE A 157 -8.44 9.69 21.95
C ILE A 157 -9.41 10.85 22.08
N ARG A 158 -10.71 10.59 21.95
CA ARG A 158 -11.78 11.58 22.11
C ARG A 158 -12.42 11.46 23.49
N VAL A 159 -13.04 12.54 23.96
CA VAL A 159 -13.69 12.58 25.30
C VAL A 159 -14.92 11.67 25.35
N SER A 160 -15.67 11.57 24.25
CA SER A 160 -16.92 10.81 24.14
C SER A 160 -16.72 9.32 23.86
N GLU A 161 -15.50 8.87 23.59
CA GLU A 161 -15.21 7.51 23.14
C GLU A 161 -14.41 6.73 24.19
N THR A 162 -14.79 5.47 24.40
CA THR A 162 -14.07 4.54 25.28
C THR A 162 -12.86 3.91 24.59
N LEU A 163 -12.83 3.89 23.26
CA LEU A 163 -11.79 3.29 22.44
C LEU A 163 -10.99 4.36 21.70
N SER A 164 -9.67 4.19 21.65
CA SER A 164 -8.82 5.00 20.79
C SER A 164 -9.05 4.67 19.32
N THR A 165 -9.09 5.69 18.47
CA THR A 165 -9.05 5.53 17.01
C THR A 165 -7.63 5.73 16.49
N TYR A 166 -7.34 5.24 15.28
CA TYR A 166 -6.03 5.41 14.65
C TYR A 166 -6.18 6.05 13.28
N VAL A 167 -5.37 7.09 13.00
CA VAL A 167 -5.28 7.72 11.69
C VAL A 167 -3.87 7.60 11.12
N TYR A 168 -3.76 7.57 9.79
CA TYR A 168 -2.49 7.42 9.08
C TYR A 168 -2.25 8.67 8.23
N ARG A 169 -1.14 9.38 8.47
CA ARG A 169 -0.82 10.65 7.80
C ARG A 169 0.63 10.68 7.36
N SER A 170 0.90 11.18 6.17
CA SER A 170 2.25 11.38 5.63
C SER A 170 2.90 12.64 6.20
N PHE A 171 4.24 12.73 6.11
CA PHE A 171 4.95 13.93 6.54
C PHE A 171 4.51 15.19 5.77
N ASN A 172 4.16 15.06 4.49
CA ASN A 172 3.73 16.18 3.68
C ASN A 172 2.38 16.74 4.15
N GLU A 173 1.48 15.88 4.61
CA GLU A 173 0.19 16.29 5.18
C GLU A 173 0.37 16.99 6.54
N PHE A 174 1.32 16.53 7.38
CA PHE A 174 1.70 17.27 8.60
C PHE A 174 2.27 18.66 8.26
N ASN A 175 3.13 18.73 7.24
CA ASN A 175 3.70 20.00 6.79
C ASN A 175 2.62 20.94 6.22
N GLU A 176 1.62 20.41 5.53
CA GLU A 176 0.46 21.17 5.06
C GLU A 176 -0.33 21.75 6.22
N LEU A 177 -0.67 20.93 7.22
CA LEU A 177 -1.34 21.38 8.45
C LEU A 177 -0.55 22.50 9.13
N TYR A 178 0.75 22.30 9.32
CA TYR A 178 1.65 23.30 9.90
C TYR A 178 1.61 24.64 9.14
N ILE A 179 1.73 24.61 7.80
CA ILE A 179 1.70 25.81 6.96
C ILE A 179 0.36 26.54 7.12
N LYS A 180 -0.76 25.81 7.12
CA LYS A 180 -2.10 26.40 7.23
C LYS A 180 -2.38 26.96 8.61
N LEU A 181 -1.98 26.26 9.68
CA LEU A 181 -2.06 26.78 11.04
C LEU A 181 -1.24 28.05 11.23
N ARG A 182 -0.02 28.10 10.69
CA ARG A 182 0.83 29.30 10.75
C ARG A 182 0.23 30.49 10.00
N ARG A 183 -0.43 30.25 8.86
CA ARG A 183 -1.16 31.31 8.13
C ARG A 183 -2.39 31.78 8.89
N ARG A 184 -3.14 30.85 9.50
CA ARG A 184 -4.37 31.14 10.25
C ARG A 184 -4.11 31.87 11.57
N PHE A 185 -3.00 31.55 12.24
CA PHE A 185 -2.62 32.10 13.54
C PHE A 185 -1.20 32.69 13.49
N PRO A 186 -1.01 33.83 12.81
CA PRO A 186 0.33 34.40 12.57
C PRO A 186 1.05 34.87 13.84
N THR A 187 0.31 35.10 14.93
CA THR A 187 0.85 35.49 16.24
C THR A 187 1.40 34.30 17.04
N VAL A 188 1.11 33.07 16.62
CA VAL A 188 1.54 31.84 17.31
C VAL A 188 2.86 31.37 16.72
N ALA A 189 3.88 31.20 17.57
CA ALA A 189 5.15 30.61 17.18
C ALA A 189 5.04 29.08 17.12
N PHE A 190 4.63 28.53 15.98
CA PHE A 190 4.58 27.07 15.78
C PHE A 190 6.00 26.47 15.71
N LEU A 191 6.18 25.30 16.35
CA LEU A 191 7.40 24.50 16.17
C LEU A 191 7.53 24.09 14.70
N ALA A 192 8.66 24.43 14.08
CA ALA A 192 8.91 24.07 12.69
C ALA A 192 9.11 22.57 12.57
N LEU A 193 8.36 21.94 11.65
CA LEU A 193 8.69 20.60 11.18
C LEU A 193 9.99 20.70 10.37
N SER A 194 10.96 19.80 10.63
CA SER A 194 12.25 19.82 9.94
C SER A 194 12.05 19.94 8.43
N PRO A 195 12.61 20.97 7.76
CA PRO A 195 12.49 21.10 6.32
C PRO A 195 13.07 19.83 5.72
N GLY A 196 12.32 19.19 4.82
CA GLY A 196 12.72 17.93 4.22
C GLY A 196 14.16 18.05 3.72
N THR A 197 15.08 17.30 4.34
CA THR A 197 16.45 17.16 3.83
C THR A 197 16.37 16.88 2.33
N LYS A 198 17.29 17.44 1.52
CA LYS A 198 17.44 17.11 0.08
C LYS A 198 17.66 15.60 -0.20
N MET A 199 17.72 14.79 0.85
CA MET A 199 17.66 13.34 0.83
C MET A 199 16.29 12.83 0.37
N ARG A 200 16.27 11.70 -0.33
CA ARG A 200 15.04 11.02 -0.78
C ARG A 200 14.07 10.85 0.40
N SER A 201 12.86 11.40 0.27
CA SER A 201 11.80 11.38 1.31
C SER A 201 11.30 9.98 1.67
N ASN A 202 11.55 8.98 0.80
CA ASN A 202 11.04 7.62 0.93
C ASN A 202 12.09 6.64 1.51
N VAL A 203 12.81 7.09 2.54
CA VAL A 203 13.83 6.32 3.27
C VAL A 203 13.42 6.17 4.73
N ARG A 204 13.57 4.97 5.30
CA ARG A 204 13.11 4.65 6.66
C ARG A 204 13.69 5.58 7.72
N GLU A 205 14.98 5.87 7.66
CA GLU A 205 15.64 6.76 8.62
C GLU A 205 15.05 8.17 8.62
N VAL A 206 14.70 8.68 7.44
CA VAL A 206 14.07 9.99 7.30
C VAL A 206 12.70 9.97 7.96
N ALA A 207 11.92 8.90 7.79
CA ALA A 207 10.65 8.72 8.49
C ALA A 207 10.84 8.61 10.01
N GLN A 208 11.84 7.88 10.48
CA GLN A 208 12.14 7.73 11.90
C GLN A 208 12.53 9.07 12.56
N ARG A 209 13.40 9.87 11.93
CA ARG A 209 13.75 11.20 12.43
C ARG A 209 12.54 12.13 12.46
N ARG A 210 11.76 12.13 11.38
CA ARG A 210 10.54 12.94 11.26
C ARG A 210 9.44 12.52 12.24
N MET A 211 9.40 11.26 12.69
CA MET A 211 8.46 10.82 13.74
C MET A 211 8.65 11.63 15.02
N VAL A 212 9.90 11.90 15.41
CA VAL A 212 10.24 12.73 16.59
C VAL A 212 9.77 14.18 16.40
N ASP A 213 9.96 14.73 15.20
CA ASP A 213 9.50 16.07 14.86
C ASP A 213 7.97 16.17 14.90
N VAL A 214 7.28 15.18 14.31
CA VAL A 214 5.82 15.10 14.30
C VAL A 214 5.27 14.95 15.71
N GLU A 215 5.85 14.09 16.55
CA GLU A 215 5.45 13.92 17.94
C GLU A 215 5.64 15.22 18.75
N SER A 216 6.77 15.90 18.56
CA SER A 216 7.06 17.17 19.21
C SER A 216 6.10 18.27 18.76
N PHE A 217 5.80 18.34 17.46
CA PHE A 217 4.83 19.27 16.89
C PHE A 217 3.43 19.04 17.46
N LEU A 218 2.95 17.79 17.50
CA LEU A 218 1.63 17.47 18.04
C LEU A 218 1.54 17.76 19.55
N ARG A 219 2.57 17.38 20.31
CA ARG A 219 2.61 17.67 21.75
C ARG A 219 2.53 19.17 22.02
N TYR A 220 3.24 19.99 21.24
CA TYR A 220 3.16 21.44 21.36
C TYR A 220 1.81 22.00 20.91
N LEU A 221 1.27 21.53 19.77
CA LEU A 221 -0.02 21.98 19.23
C LEU A 221 -1.14 21.87 20.28
N PHE A 222 -1.21 20.76 21.02
CA PHE A 222 -2.21 20.55 22.07
C PHE A 222 -1.89 21.22 23.42
N THR A 223 -0.79 21.97 23.52
CA THR A 223 -0.54 22.90 24.65
C THR A 223 -0.96 24.34 24.36
N LEU A 224 -1.33 24.64 23.10
CA LEU A 224 -1.80 25.96 22.70
C LEU A 224 -3.24 26.20 23.15
N SER A 225 -3.70 27.45 23.00
CA SER A 225 -5.03 27.86 23.43
C SER A 225 -6.14 27.05 22.72
N PRO A 226 -7.34 26.91 23.32
CA PRO A 226 -8.44 26.16 22.73
C PRO A 226 -8.80 26.61 21.31
N GLU A 227 -8.67 27.90 21.01
CA GLU A 227 -8.95 28.47 19.69
C GLU A 227 -8.01 27.92 18.61
N VAL A 228 -6.80 27.47 18.98
CA VAL A 228 -5.80 26.92 18.06
C VAL A 228 -5.84 25.40 18.05
N CYS A 229 -5.80 24.75 19.22
CA CYS A 229 -5.72 23.29 19.29
C CYS A 229 -7.07 22.60 19.00
N HIS A 230 -8.18 23.33 19.06
CA HIS A 230 -9.51 22.84 18.71
C HIS A 230 -10.11 23.57 17.49
N CYS A 231 -9.29 24.11 16.59
CA CYS A 231 -9.78 24.64 15.33
C CYS A 231 -10.18 23.53 14.34
N ASP A 232 -11.01 23.89 13.37
CA ASP A 232 -11.50 23.04 12.29
C ASP A 232 -10.40 22.29 11.51
N LEU A 233 -9.26 22.94 11.23
CA LEU A 233 -8.12 22.29 10.57
C LEU A 233 -7.56 21.11 11.38
N VAL A 234 -7.52 21.22 12.71
CA VAL A 234 -7.03 20.15 13.58
C VAL A 234 -8.01 18.97 13.58
N TYR A 235 -9.30 19.23 13.72
CA TYR A 235 -10.31 18.17 13.67
C TYR A 235 -10.38 17.51 12.30
N THR A 236 -10.33 18.30 11.22
CA THR A 236 -10.27 17.77 9.84
C THR A 236 -9.05 16.89 9.62
N PHE A 237 -7.90 17.23 10.21
CA PHE A 237 -6.69 16.41 10.09
C PHE A 237 -6.84 15.04 10.78
N PHE A 238 -7.52 15.00 11.93
CA PHE A 238 -7.72 13.80 12.76
C PHE A 238 -9.02 13.05 12.48
N HIS A 239 -9.84 13.53 11.54
CA HIS A 239 -11.03 12.81 11.08
C HIS A 239 -10.65 11.50 10.39
N LEU A 240 -11.43 10.44 10.62
CA LEU A 240 -11.20 9.14 10.00
C LEU A 240 -11.49 9.22 8.50
N ILE A 241 -10.52 8.83 7.67
CA ILE A 241 -10.73 8.69 6.21
C ILE A 241 -10.52 7.24 5.78
N LEU A 242 -10.87 6.91 4.54
CA LEU A 242 -10.89 5.53 4.05
C LEU A 242 -9.59 4.74 4.29
N ARG A 243 -8.41 5.38 4.20
CA ARG A 243 -7.12 4.70 4.44
C ARG A 243 -6.86 4.33 5.90
N ASP A 244 -7.64 4.91 6.82
CA ASP A 244 -7.53 4.71 8.27
C ASP A 244 -8.30 3.48 8.75
N SER A 245 -9.20 2.95 7.92
CA SER A 245 -9.87 1.67 8.17
C SER A 245 -8.88 0.52 7.92
N ASP A 246 -8.84 -0.46 8.83
CA ASP A 246 -7.95 -1.65 8.84
C ASP A 246 -8.24 -2.64 7.69
N ILE A 247 -8.34 -2.16 6.45
CA ILE A 247 -8.57 -3.00 5.26
C ILE A 247 -7.22 -3.56 4.74
N ASP A 248 -6.11 -2.91 5.05
CA ASP A 248 -4.77 -3.31 4.57
C ASP A 248 -3.96 -4.14 5.58
N SER A 249 -4.30 -4.11 6.88
CA SER A 249 -3.52 -4.76 7.95
C SER A 249 -3.71 -6.28 8.02
N TYR A 250 -4.71 -6.84 7.34
CA TYR A 250 -4.92 -8.29 7.27
C TYR A 250 -4.01 -8.99 6.25
N ILE A 251 -3.34 -8.27 5.34
CA ILE A 251 -2.55 -8.91 4.26
C ILE A 251 -1.19 -9.43 4.75
N ASP A 252 -0.62 -8.87 5.83
CA ASP A 252 0.70 -9.30 6.34
C ASP A 252 0.64 -10.13 7.64
N THR A 253 -0.53 -10.21 8.30
CA THR A 253 -0.61 -10.80 9.65
C THR A 253 -1.04 -12.28 9.66
N GLU A 254 -1.75 -12.76 8.63
CA GLU A 254 -2.25 -14.15 8.61
C GLU A 254 -1.22 -15.20 8.15
N GLU A 255 -0.09 -14.83 7.55
CA GLU A 255 1.01 -15.79 7.30
C GLU A 255 1.89 -16.05 8.54
N MET A 256 1.72 -15.32 9.65
CA MET A 256 2.60 -15.46 10.84
C MET A 256 2.20 -16.58 11.82
N GLN A 257 1.09 -17.31 11.62
CA GLN A 257 0.62 -18.29 12.60
C GLN A 257 0.59 -19.75 12.11
N ALA A 258 1.00 -20.06 10.88
CA ALA A 258 0.98 -21.43 10.37
C ALA A 258 2.36 -22.15 10.33
N ASP A 259 3.49 -21.44 10.39
CA ASP A 259 4.82 -22.06 10.15
C ASP A 259 5.83 -21.81 11.28
N ALA A 260 5.45 -22.05 12.54
CA ALA A 260 6.35 -22.04 13.70
C ALA A 260 7.49 -23.09 13.64
N HIS A 261 7.63 -23.85 12.55
CA HIS A 261 8.62 -24.91 12.37
C HIS A 261 9.56 -24.75 11.16
N ARG A 262 9.50 -23.63 10.41
CA ARG A 262 10.50 -23.29 9.37
C ARG A 262 11.19 -21.94 9.65
N ASN A 263 12.01 -21.90 10.71
CA ASN A 263 12.80 -20.73 11.11
C ASN A 263 14.00 -20.42 10.19
N GLN A 264 13.92 -20.72 8.89
CA GLN A 264 14.99 -20.43 7.94
C GLN A 264 14.49 -19.42 6.91
N CYS A 265 15.23 -18.31 6.77
CA CYS A 265 14.95 -17.30 5.77
C CYS A 265 15.08 -17.93 4.37
N GLU A 266 14.11 -17.69 3.50
CA GLU A 266 14.08 -18.22 2.13
C GLU A 266 13.79 -17.10 1.13
N VAL A 267 14.37 -17.19 -0.07
CA VAL A 267 14.09 -16.28 -1.19
C VAL A 267 13.58 -17.06 -2.40
N TYR A 268 12.52 -16.55 -3.02
CA TYR A 268 12.04 -17.05 -4.30
C TYR A 268 12.87 -16.47 -5.43
N LEU A 269 13.45 -17.33 -6.25
CA LEU A 269 14.31 -16.94 -7.37
C LEU A 269 13.87 -17.65 -8.63
N LYS A 270 14.02 -16.94 -9.76
CA LYS A 270 13.98 -17.52 -11.09
C LYS A 270 15.22 -17.08 -11.85
N ILE A 271 16.05 -18.05 -12.20
CA ILE A 271 17.29 -17.86 -12.95
C ILE A 271 17.09 -18.50 -14.31
N GLN A 272 17.22 -17.71 -15.38
CA GLN A 272 17.04 -18.16 -16.74
C GLN A 272 18.30 -17.84 -17.54
N PHE A 273 18.82 -18.83 -18.26
CA PHE A 273 19.89 -18.65 -19.21
C PHE A 273 19.39 -18.98 -20.61
N ASN A 274 19.65 -18.07 -21.54
CA ASN A 274 19.39 -18.24 -22.95
C ASN A 274 20.73 -18.11 -23.69
N ASP A 275 21.07 -19.12 -24.48
CA ASP A 275 22.27 -19.10 -25.32
C ASP A 275 21.87 -19.01 -26.79
N ASN A 276 21.85 -17.80 -27.33
CA ASN A 276 21.65 -17.57 -28.75
C ASN A 276 23.01 -17.44 -29.45
N LYS A 277 23.11 -17.87 -30.71
CA LYS A 277 24.35 -17.86 -31.54
C LYS A 277 25.10 -16.51 -31.60
N HIS A 278 24.48 -15.41 -31.19
CA HIS A 278 25.06 -14.07 -31.20
C HIS A 278 25.17 -13.41 -29.82
N GLN A 279 24.47 -13.92 -28.80
CA GLN A 279 24.46 -13.32 -27.46
C GLN A 279 23.90 -14.29 -26.44
N SER A 280 24.64 -14.50 -25.35
CA SER A 280 24.20 -15.28 -24.21
C SER A 280 23.67 -14.36 -23.11
N GLN A 281 22.46 -14.64 -22.62
CA GLN A 281 21.76 -13.79 -21.65
C GLN A 281 21.43 -14.59 -20.38
N LEU A 282 21.84 -14.06 -19.22
CA LEU A 282 21.44 -14.57 -17.92
C LEU A 282 20.46 -13.59 -17.26
N SER A 283 19.23 -14.03 -17.03
CA SER A 283 18.20 -13.26 -16.35
C SER A 283 18.00 -13.80 -14.93
N ILE A 284 18.07 -12.92 -13.94
CA ILE A 284 17.85 -13.25 -12.53
C ILE A 284 16.69 -12.42 -12.00
N PHE A 285 15.58 -13.10 -11.74
CA PHE A 285 14.42 -12.55 -11.07
C PHE A 285 14.47 -12.92 -9.59
N ILE A 286 14.31 -11.90 -8.75
CA ILE A 286 14.15 -12.03 -7.30
C ILE A 286 12.70 -11.72 -6.98
N GLY A 287 11.97 -12.73 -6.50
CA GLY A 287 10.59 -12.61 -6.07
C GLY A 287 10.51 -12.18 -4.60
N HIS A 288 9.82 -12.98 -3.80
CA HIS A 288 9.59 -12.70 -2.38
C HIS A 288 10.68 -13.30 -1.48
N VAL A 289 10.84 -12.71 -0.29
CA VAL A 289 11.65 -13.26 0.81
C VAL A 289 10.71 -13.56 1.97
N LYS A 290 10.83 -14.75 2.58
CA LYS A 290 10.04 -15.18 3.75
C LYS A 290 10.96 -15.44 4.95
N HIS A 291 10.39 -15.39 6.15
CA HIS A 291 11.06 -15.62 7.43
C HIS A 291 12.29 -14.72 7.67
N LEU A 292 12.19 -13.44 7.29
CA LEU A 292 13.17 -12.41 7.64
C LEU A 292 13.18 -12.18 9.15
N GLY A 293 14.35 -12.27 9.77
CA GLY A 293 14.53 -11.96 11.18
C GLY A 293 14.18 -10.51 11.49
N LEU A 294 13.56 -10.29 12.65
CA LEU A 294 13.32 -8.96 13.18
C LEU A 294 14.65 -8.29 13.55
N LEU A 295 14.69 -6.96 13.45
CA LEU A 295 15.80 -6.16 13.95
C LEU A 295 15.87 -6.27 15.48
N SER A 296 17.00 -5.89 16.08
CA SER A 296 17.17 -5.80 17.54
C SER A 296 16.12 -4.92 18.24
N THR A 297 15.47 -4.02 17.48
CA THR A 297 14.37 -3.16 17.91
C THR A 297 12.99 -3.84 17.90
N GLY A 298 12.90 -5.12 17.50
CA GLY A 298 11.63 -5.86 17.36
C GLY A 298 10.83 -5.52 16.10
N GLN A 299 11.33 -4.64 15.23
CA GLN A 299 10.67 -4.23 13.99
C GLN A 299 11.17 -5.04 12.77
N ALA A 300 10.33 -5.18 11.74
CA ALA A 300 10.73 -5.76 10.46
C ALA A 300 11.82 -4.91 9.76
N PRO A 301 12.77 -5.52 9.02
CA PRO A 301 13.81 -4.82 8.26
C PRO A 301 13.28 -4.13 6.98
N ASP A 302 13.87 -3.00 6.55
CA ASP A 302 13.61 -2.44 5.19
C ASP A 302 14.57 -3.15 4.23
N ALA A 303 14.22 -4.41 3.94
CA ALA A 303 15.07 -5.35 3.24
C ALA A 303 15.19 -5.04 1.74
N TYR A 304 16.40 -5.19 1.21
CA TYR A 304 16.66 -5.18 -0.23
C TYR A 304 17.73 -6.21 -0.59
N VAL A 305 17.73 -6.66 -1.85
CA VAL A 305 18.63 -7.73 -2.30
C VAL A 305 19.71 -7.17 -3.23
N LYS A 306 20.95 -7.59 -3.02
CA LYS A 306 22.08 -7.38 -3.95
C LYS A 306 22.50 -8.72 -4.52
N THR A 307 22.80 -8.75 -5.82
CA THR A 307 23.34 -9.94 -6.49
C THR A 307 24.69 -9.64 -7.13
N TYR A 308 25.55 -10.67 -7.17
CA TYR A 308 26.87 -10.65 -7.81
C TYR A 308 27.11 -11.99 -8.52
N ILE A 309 27.80 -11.98 -9.66
CA ILE A 309 28.29 -13.19 -10.31
C ILE A 309 29.76 -13.33 -9.95
N ARG A 310 30.10 -14.26 -9.07
CA ARG A 310 31.46 -14.45 -8.53
C ARG A 310 32.27 -15.48 -9.33
N PRO A 311 33.60 -15.32 -9.44
CA PRO A 311 34.40 -14.18 -8.95
C PRO A 311 34.13 -12.89 -9.74
N ASP A 312 34.00 -11.79 -9.01
CA ASP A 312 33.79 -10.43 -9.57
C ASP A 312 34.90 -9.50 -9.04
N PRO A 313 36.13 -9.61 -9.55
CA PRO A 313 37.27 -8.89 -9.02
C PRO A 313 37.14 -7.35 -9.16
N GLN A 314 36.30 -6.88 -10.09
CA GLN A 314 36.09 -5.45 -10.35
C GLN A 314 34.75 -4.93 -9.79
N ASN A 315 33.95 -5.77 -9.12
CA ASN A 315 32.60 -5.46 -8.61
C ASN A 315 31.62 -4.91 -9.69
N LEU A 316 31.84 -5.28 -10.97
CA LEU A 316 31.06 -4.77 -12.10
C LEU A 316 29.70 -5.47 -12.25
N THR A 317 29.53 -6.64 -11.63
CA THR A 317 28.30 -7.45 -11.73
C THR A 317 27.27 -7.11 -10.65
N LYS A 318 27.56 -6.11 -9.81
CA LYS A 318 26.65 -5.68 -8.74
C LYS A 318 25.36 -5.13 -9.33
N ARG A 319 24.24 -5.75 -8.98
CA ARG A 319 22.91 -5.30 -9.40
C ARG A 319 21.90 -5.39 -8.24
N LYS A 320 20.82 -4.59 -8.32
CA LYS A 320 19.71 -4.53 -7.34
C LYS A 320 18.36 -4.72 -8.05
N THR A 321 17.60 -5.76 -7.67
CA THR A 321 16.19 -6.09 -8.03
C THR A 321 15.81 -6.07 -9.52
N GLN A 322 15.31 -7.21 -10.05
CA GLN A 322 14.96 -7.51 -11.46
C GLN A 322 16.08 -7.24 -12.48
N LEU A 323 16.82 -8.31 -12.85
CA LEU A 323 18.16 -8.14 -13.36
C LEU A 323 18.40 -8.94 -14.65
N TYR A 324 18.90 -8.23 -15.66
CA TYR A 324 19.45 -8.82 -16.88
C TYR A 324 20.97 -8.67 -16.85
N TYR A 325 21.67 -9.77 -17.06
CA TYR A 325 23.10 -9.81 -17.29
C TYR A 325 23.34 -10.20 -18.75
N ASP A 326 23.89 -9.26 -19.51
CA ASP A 326 24.52 -9.60 -20.79
C ASP A 326 25.86 -10.22 -20.48
N ILE A 327 26.00 -11.51 -20.80
CA ILE A 327 27.18 -12.29 -20.48
C ILE A 327 27.95 -12.49 -21.78
N MET A 328 29.12 -11.86 -21.87
CA MET A 328 30.01 -11.95 -23.02
C MET A 328 30.68 -13.33 -23.19
N ASP A 329 30.64 -14.18 -22.15
CA ASP A 329 31.48 -15.38 -22.02
C ASP A 329 30.66 -16.70 -22.05
N GLY A 330 29.45 -16.65 -22.61
CA GLY A 330 28.65 -17.82 -22.99
C GLY A 330 28.36 -18.85 -21.89
N GLU A 331 28.24 -20.13 -22.28
CA GLU A 331 28.06 -21.27 -21.37
C GLU A 331 29.19 -21.44 -20.34
N HIS A 332 30.38 -20.89 -20.61
CA HIS A 332 31.54 -21.04 -19.74
C HIS A 332 31.30 -20.42 -18.36
N VAL A 333 30.47 -19.36 -18.31
CA VAL A 333 30.03 -18.73 -17.06
C VAL A 333 29.20 -19.67 -16.20
N LEU A 334 28.39 -20.54 -16.80
CA LEU A 334 27.61 -21.50 -16.02
C LEU A 334 28.48 -22.55 -15.33
N SER A 335 29.69 -22.81 -15.83
CA SER A 335 30.58 -23.85 -15.26
C SER A 335 31.57 -23.30 -14.24
N THR A 336 31.85 -22.00 -14.27
CA THR A 336 32.96 -21.39 -13.53
C THR A 336 32.54 -20.29 -12.54
N ARG A 337 31.25 -19.92 -12.52
CA ARG A 337 30.74 -18.82 -11.69
C ARG A 337 29.67 -19.27 -10.70
N VAL A 338 29.53 -18.48 -9.64
CA VAL A 338 28.53 -18.64 -8.59
C VAL A 338 27.71 -17.36 -8.50
N LEU A 339 26.40 -17.48 -8.42
CA LEU A 339 25.53 -16.37 -8.09
C LEU A 339 25.52 -16.15 -6.58
N GLU A 340 26.10 -15.05 -6.13
CA GLU A 340 26.00 -14.56 -4.76
C GLU A 340 24.76 -13.67 -4.63
N ILE A 341 23.93 -13.97 -3.64
CA ILE A 341 22.72 -13.21 -3.30
C ILE A 341 22.85 -12.81 -1.84
N SER A 342 22.65 -11.53 -1.55
CA SER A 342 22.68 -11.05 -0.18
C SER A 342 21.49 -10.15 0.10
N VAL A 343 20.85 -10.38 1.24
CA VAL A 343 19.77 -9.54 1.77
C VAL A 343 20.38 -8.54 2.72
N TRP A 344 20.02 -7.28 2.55
CA TRP A 344 20.53 -6.16 3.33
C TRP A 344 19.38 -5.42 3.97
N ASN A 345 19.58 -4.95 5.19
CA ASN A 345 18.72 -3.94 5.79
C ASN A 345 19.19 -2.55 5.35
N CYS A 346 18.28 -1.69 4.89
CA CYS A 346 18.60 -0.30 4.63
C CYS A 346 18.43 0.56 5.90
N GLY A 347 19.42 0.48 6.81
CA GLY A 347 19.62 1.46 7.88
C GLY A 347 20.45 2.64 7.34
N GLY A 348 19.84 3.40 6.44
CA GLY A 348 20.45 4.48 5.63
C GLY A 348 21.94 4.82 5.82
N LEU A 349 22.31 5.97 6.41
CA LEU A 349 23.64 6.59 6.20
C LEU A 349 24.83 5.82 6.80
N MET A 350 24.63 5.02 7.86
CA MET A 350 25.74 4.31 8.54
C MET A 350 25.47 2.82 8.86
N ASP A 351 24.23 2.32 8.71
CA ASP A 351 23.81 0.98 9.17
C ASP A 351 23.24 0.10 8.05
N ASN A 352 23.90 0.07 6.88
CA ASN A 352 23.59 -0.95 5.87
C ASN A 352 24.19 -2.29 6.29
N ASN A 353 23.43 -3.07 7.05
CA ASN A 353 23.89 -4.37 7.54
C ASN A 353 23.41 -5.49 6.62
N LYS A 354 24.34 -6.36 6.21
CA LYS A 354 24.02 -7.60 5.50
C LYS A 354 23.37 -8.54 6.52
N MET A 355 22.16 -9.01 6.22
CA MET A 355 21.39 -9.89 7.09
C MET A 355 21.55 -11.36 6.69
N TYR A 356 21.49 -11.64 5.38
CA TYR A 356 21.53 -13.00 4.86
C TYR A 356 22.36 -13.08 3.59
N MET A 357 22.87 -14.27 3.30
CA MET A 357 23.72 -14.54 2.16
C MET A 357 23.50 -15.97 1.66
N LEU A 358 23.52 -16.11 0.34
CA LEU A 358 23.26 -17.35 -0.37
C LEU A 358 24.18 -17.41 -1.59
N TYR A 359 24.79 -18.57 -1.80
CA TYR A 359 25.59 -18.87 -2.97
C TYR A 359 24.91 -19.97 -3.80
N ILE A 360 24.63 -19.67 -5.06
CA ILE A 360 24.05 -20.64 -6.01
C ILE A 360 25.09 -20.89 -7.12
N PRO A 361 25.73 -22.07 -7.15
CA PRO A 361 26.58 -22.45 -8.27
C PRO A 361 25.78 -22.43 -9.57
N LEU A 362 26.21 -21.67 -10.58
CA LEU A 362 25.50 -21.60 -11.86
C LEU A 362 25.54 -22.94 -12.63
N GLN A 363 26.39 -23.87 -12.19
CA GLN A 363 26.42 -25.25 -12.72
C GLN A 363 25.08 -25.95 -12.48
N LYS A 364 24.34 -25.59 -11.42
CA LYS A 364 22.98 -26.09 -11.19
C LYS A 364 22.02 -25.71 -12.31
N LEU A 365 22.22 -24.54 -12.94
CA LEU A 365 21.46 -24.09 -14.10
C LEU A 365 21.92 -24.77 -15.39
N LYS A 366 23.23 -25.03 -15.53
CA LYS A 366 23.77 -25.81 -16.66
C LYS A 366 23.17 -27.21 -16.74
N ASN A 367 22.93 -27.83 -15.60
CA ASN A 367 22.38 -29.19 -15.52
C ASN A 367 20.85 -29.25 -15.73
N GLN A 368 20.16 -28.13 -15.94
CA GLN A 368 18.72 -28.12 -16.22
C GLN A 368 18.45 -28.46 -17.69
N PRO A 369 17.32 -29.15 -17.98
CA PRO A 369 16.91 -29.38 -19.36
C PRO A 369 16.60 -28.07 -20.06
N GLU A 370 16.87 -28.04 -21.36
CA GLU A 370 16.48 -26.91 -22.22
C GLU A 370 14.99 -27.00 -22.58
N ASP A 371 14.31 -25.85 -22.53
CA ASP A 371 12.96 -25.73 -23.04
C ASP A 371 12.95 -25.71 -24.58
N ARG A 372 11.74 -25.71 -25.18
CA ARG A 372 11.56 -25.66 -26.65
C ARG A 372 12.17 -24.42 -27.33
N LYS A 373 12.58 -23.41 -26.55
CA LYS A 373 13.19 -22.16 -27.01
C LYS A 373 14.69 -22.09 -26.64
N GLY A 374 15.29 -23.19 -26.17
CA GLY A 374 16.70 -23.25 -25.77
C GLY A 374 17.01 -22.58 -24.43
N ASN A 375 16.00 -22.27 -23.60
CA ASN A 375 16.25 -21.70 -22.27
C ASN A 375 16.48 -22.79 -21.24
N ARG A 376 17.46 -22.59 -20.36
CA ARG A 376 17.58 -23.31 -19.10
C ARG A 376 17.01 -22.47 -17.98
N ILE A 377 16.14 -23.05 -17.16
CA ILE A 377 15.45 -22.33 -16.08
C ILE A 377 15.65 -23.07 -14.76
N LEU A 378 16.07 -22.34 -13.74
CA LEU A 378 16.12 -22.79 -12.35
C LEU A 378 15.21 -21.87 -11.52
N GLU A 379 14.11 -22.40 -11.01
CA GLU A 379 13.05 -21.62 -10.34
C GLU A 379 12.61 -22.32 -9.05
N GLY A 380 12.45 -21.55 -7.96
CA GLY A 380 11.98 -22.08 -6.69
C GLY A 380 12.41 -21.25 -5.48
N TRP A 381 12.14 -21.79 -4.29
CA TRP A 381 12.58 -21.24 -3.01
C TRP A 381 13.99 -21.73 -2.66
N PHE A 382 14.85 -20.80 -2.27
CA PHE A 382 16.22 -21.07 -1.84
C PHE A 382 16.41 -20.57 -0.42
N ALA A 383 16.83 -21.46 0.47
CA ALA A 383 17.11 -21.13 1.86
C ALA A 383 18.47 -20.43 1.99
N PHE A 384 18.54 -19.38 2.79
CA PHE A 384 19.79 -18.73 3.15
C PHE A 384 20.58 -19.57 4.16
N ASP A 385 21.90 -19.52 4.08
CA ASP A 385 22.76 -20.20 5.04
C ASP A 385 22.63 -19.52 6.41
N LYS A 386 22.54 -20.33 7.49
CA LYS A 386 22.32 -19.84 8.86
C LYS A 386 23.53 -19.13 9.49
N ASN A 387 24.67 -19.06 8.81
CA ASN A 387 25.93 -18.56 9.36
C ASN A 387 26.41 -17.31 8.62
N ILE A 388 26.16 -16.12 9.20
CA ILE A 388 26.95 -14.90 8.97
C ILE A 388 27.25 -14.28 10.32
#